data_AF-A0AA35WS85-F1
#
_entry.id   AF-A0AA35WS85-F1
#
_cell.length_a   1.000
_cell.length_b   1.000
_cell.length_c   1.000
_cell.angle_alpha   90.00
_cell.angle_beta   90.00
_cell.angle_gamma   90.00
#
_symmetry.space_group_name_H-M   'P 1'
#
loop_
_entity.id
_entity.type
_entity.pdbx_description
1 polymer ?
#
loop_
_entity_poly.entity_id
_entity_poly.type
_entity_poly.pdbx_seq_one_letter_code
_entity_poly.pdbx_strand_id
1 'polypeptide(L)'
;MPLVTSGVEHGNLRELSVARMKDHGTQCRDVRTREVGIQEIHNKVRPYQVELIRRDYVANNGWETFLSYEDPEQDILVGLLRLRKCSSDTFKLELKGGVSVVRELHVYGSVVPVNARDPSKFQHQVFTSGNA
;
A
#
# COMPACT_ATOMS: atom_id res chain seq x y z
N MET A 1 -27.07 29.36 8.52
CA MET A 1 -25.75 30.00 8.60
C MET A 1 -24.74 28.98 8.06
N PRO A 2 -23.98 29.25 6.98
CA PRO A 2 -22.90 28.35 6.59
C PRO A 2 -21.85 28.32 7.70
N LEU A 3 -21.38 27.13 8.07
CA LEU A 3 -20.47 26.89 9.21
C LEU A 3 -19.04 27.42 8.99
N VAL A 4 -18.69 27.77 7.75
CA VAL A 4 -17.36 28.23 7.37
C VAL A 4 -17.43 29.70 6.97
N THR A 5 -16.71 30.54 7.69
CA THR A 5 -16.63 32.00 7.48
C THR A 5 -15.42 32.43 6.65
N SER A 6 -14.38 31.60 6.56
CA SER A 6 -13.20 31.77 5.68
C SER A 6 -12.44 30.44 5.58
N GLY A 7 -11.67 30.24 4.51
CA GLY A 7 -10.83 29.07 4.30
C GLY A 7 -11.16 28.33 3.01
N VAL A 8 -11.16 27.00 3.06
CA VAL A 8 -11.39 26.15 1.89
C VAL A 8 -12.83 26.27 1.43
N GLU A 9 -13.03 26.90 0.27
CA GLU A 9 -14.36 27.13 -0.30
C GLU A 9 -14.93 25.88 -0.99
N HIS A 10 -14.07 24.92 -1.35
CA HIS A 10 -14.42 23.77 -2.18
C HIS A 10 -14.21 22.45 -1.43
N GLY A 11 -15.23 21.57 -1.43
CA GLY A 11 -15.14 20.24 -0.80
C GLY A 11 -14.26 19.23 -1.55
N ASN A 12 -13.82 19.54 -2.78
CA ASN A 12 -13.09 18.63 -3.68
C ASN A 12 -11.59 18.96 -3.82
N LEU A 13 -10.94 19.46 -2.75
CA LEU A 13 -9.52 19.80 -2.75
C LEU A 13 -8.58 18.71 -3.29
N ARG A 14 -8.89 17.43 -3.03
CA ARG A 14 -8.08 16.31 -3.52
C ARG A 14 -7.98 16.31 -5.04
N GLU A 15 -9.11 16.49 -5.71
CA GLU A 15 -9.19 16.51 -7.17
C GLU A 15 -8.44 17.73 -7.73
N LEU A 16 -8.64 18.91 -7.13
CA LEU A 16 -7.92 20.14 -7.49
C LEU A 16 -6.40 19.97 -7.35
N SER A 17 -5.94 19.29 -6.29
CA SER A 17 -4.52 19.05 -6.05
C SER A 17 -3.93 18.10 -7.09
N VAL A 18 -4.64 17.01 -7.43
CA VAL A 18 -4.20 16.05 -8.46
C VAL A 18 -4.18 16.71 -9.85
N ALA A 19 -5.18 17.52 -10.18
CA ALA A 19 -5.19 18.29 -11.41
C ALA A 19 -3.99 19.25 -11.48
N ARG A 20 -3.71 19.98 -10.38
CA ARG A 20 -2.57 20.89 -10.31
C ARG A 20 -1.24 20.17 -10.47
N MET A 21 -1.07 18.99 -9.87
CA MET A 21 0.14 18.17 -10.05
C MET A 21 0.34 17.77 -11.52
N LYS A 22 -0.76 17.44 -12.22
CA LYS A 22 -0.74 17.10 -13.65
C LYS A 22 -0.29 18.29 -14.50
N ASP A 23 -0.75 19.51 -14.19
CA ASP A 23 -0.32 20.74 -14.87
C ASP A 23 1.19 20.99 -14.71
N HIS A 24 1.77 20.56 -13.58
CA HIS A 24 3.21 20.63 -13.30
C HIS A 24 4.00 19.41 -13.80
N GLY A 25 3.37 18.50 -14.55
CA GLY A 25 4.02 17.30 -15.10
C GLY A 25 4.49 16.29 -14.04
N THR A 26 4.00 16.39 -12.80
CA THR A 26 4.39 15.49 -11.70
C THR A 26 3.32 14.43 -11.48
N GLN A 27 3.74 13.19 -11.24
CA GLN A 27 2.83 12.08 -10.95
C GLN A 27 2.79 11.77 -9.45
N CYS A 28 1.61 11.47 -8.93
CA CYS A 28 1.43 11.07 -7.54
C CYS A 28 1.68 9.56 -7.38
N ARG A 29 2.75 9.21 -6.67
CA ARG A 29 3.17 7.82 -6.40
C ARG A 29 2.79 7.34 -5.00
N ASP A 30 1.70 7.87 -4.46
CA ASP A 30 1.20 7.45 -3.16
C ASP A 30 0.63 6.03 -3.21
N VAL A 31 0.72 5.32 -2.09
CA VAL A 31 0.15 3.96 -1.92
C VAL A 31 -1.32 3.91 -2.39
N ARG A 32 -2.10 4.96 -2.08
CA ARG A 32 -3.52 5.03 -2.43
C ARG A 32 -3.79 5.27 -3.92
N THR A 33 -2.96 6.04 -4.63
CA THR A 33 -3.14 6.23 -6.08
C THR A 33 -2.68 5.01 -6.86
N ARG A 34 -1.72 4.25 -6.32
CA ARG A 34 -1.17 3.05 -6.93
C ARG A 34 -1.99 1.79 -6.65
N GLU A 35 -2.85 1.80 -5.64
CA GLU A 35 -3.71 0.66 -5.30
C GLU A 35 -4.50 0.12 -6.50
N VAL A 36 -4.51 -1.21 -6.68
CA VAL A 36 -5.20 -1.90 -7.78
C VAL A 36 -6.69 -1.50 -7.90
N GLY A 37 -7.40 -1.34 -6.78
CA GLY A 37 -8.81 -0.92 -6.79
C GLY A 37 -9.01 0.49 -7.35
N ILE A 38 -8.13 1.43 -7.03
CA ILE A 38 -8.20 2.80 -7.56
C ILE A 38 -7.79 2.83 -9.03
N GLN A 39 -6.76 2.07 -9.40
CA GLN A 39 -6.31 1.95 -10.79
C GLN A 39 -7.35 1.29 -11.70
N GLU A 40 -8.09 0.29 -11.21
CA GLU A 40 -9.18 -0.33 -11.97
C GLU A 40 -10.36 0.64 -12.15
N ILE A 41 -10.73 1.42 -11.13
CA ILE A 41 -11.85 2.37 -11.24
C ILE A 41 -11.48 3.56 -12.15
N HIS A 42 -10.29 4.14 -11.99
CA HIS A 42 -9.92 5.37 -12.68
C HIS A 42 -9.35 5.13 -14.08
N ASN A 43 -8.51 4.11 -14.23
CA ASN A 43 -7.75 3.86 -15.46
C ASN A 43 -8.14 2.54 -16.16
N LYS A 44 -8.99 1.71 -15.54
CA LYS A 44 -9.41 0.38 -16.05
C LYS A 44 -8.23 -0.54 -16.37
N VAL A 45 -7.13 -0.37 -15.63
CA VAL A 45 -5.92 -1.19 -15.78
C VAL A 45 -5.95 -2.32 -14.75
N ARG A 46 -5.54 -3.51 -15.17
CA ARG A 46 -5.34 -4.68 -14.31
C ARG A 46 -3.88 -5.08 -14.34
N PRO A 47 -3.27 -5.41 -13.19
CA PRO A 47 -1.88 -5.82 -13.14
C PRO A 47 -1.69 -7.09 -13.97
N TYR A 48 -0.60 -7.15 -14.72
CA TYR A 48 -0.27 -8.30 -15.56
C TYR A 48 0.91 -9.07 -15.00
N GLN A 49 1.98 -8.36 -14.62
CA GLN A 49 3.19 -8.95 -14.08
C GLN A 49 3.48 -8.37 -12.69
N VAL A 50 3.21 -9.17 -11.66
CA VAL A 50 3.40 -8.75 -10.27
C VAL A 50 4.74 -9.26 -9.76
N GLU A 51 5.54 -8.36 -9.23
CA GLU A 51 6.86 -8.63 -8.67
C GLU A 51 6.90 -8.28 -7.18
N LEU A 52 7.70 -9.03 -6.41
CA LEU A 52 7.98 -8.70 -5.02
C LEU A 52 9.09 -7.66 -4.95
N ILE A 53 8.73 -6.46 -4.50
CA ILE A 53 9.67 -5.35 -4.30
C ILE A 53 9.93 -5.17 -2.81
N ARG A 54 11.19 -5.04 -2.44
CA ARG A 54 11.64 -4.76 -1.07
C ARG A 54 12.27 -3.38 -1.00
N ARG A 55 11.81 -2.55 -0.06
CA ARG A 55 12.39 -1.24 0.24
C ARG A 55 12.70 -1.16 1.73
N ASP A 56 13.97 -1.03 2.05
CA ASP A 56 14.43 -0.92 3.44
C ASP A 56 14.73 0.55 3.77
N TYR A 57 14.32 1.01 4.94
CA TYR A 57 14.58 2.36 5.44
C TYR A 57 14.72 2.39 6.96
N VAL A 58 15.40 3.42 7.46
CA VAL A 58 15.57 3.66 8.90
C VAL A 58 14.52 4.65 9.37
N ALA A 59 13.75 4.27 10.39
CA ALA A 59 12.73 5.13 10.99
C ALA A 59 12.76 5.01 12.52
N ASN A 60 12.91 6.14 13.21
CA ASN A 60 12.98 6.23 14.67
C ASN A 60 13.97 5.21 15.27
N ASN A 61 15.22 5.25 14.81
CA ASN A 61 16.31 4.34 15.22
C ASN A 61 16.02 2.84 15.08
N GLY A 62 15.00 2.48 14.27
CA GLY A 62 14.66 1.11 13.93
C GLY A 62 14.83 0.85 12.46
N TRP A 63 15.05 -0.42 12.11
CA TRP A 63 15.08 -0.89 10.73
C TRP A 63 13.67 -1.28 10.30
N GLU A 64 13.15 -0.62 9.26
CA GLU A 64 11.87 -0.95 8.64
C GLU A 64 12.10 -1.52 7.23
N THR A 65 11.40 -2.60 6.95
CA THR A 65 11.39 -3.29 5.66
C THR A 65 9.98 -3.23 5.12
N PHE A 66 9.79 -2.50 4.03
CA PHE A 66 8.55 -2.44 3.28
C PHE A 66 8.62 -3.43 2.12
N LEU A 67 7.87 -4.51 2.26
CA LEU A 67 7.68 -5.50 1.21
C LEU A 67 6.37 -5.19 0.50
N SER A 68 6.38 -5.19 -0.82
CA SER A 68 5.21 -4.86 -1.62
C SER A 68 5.17 -5.71 -2.88
N TYR A 69 3.99 -6.23 -3.20
CA TYR A 69 3.71 -6.82 -4.50
C TYR A 69 3.21 -5.71 -5.43
N GLU A 70 4.02 -5.39 -6.43
CA GLU A 70 3.78 -4.28 -7.36
C GLU A 70 3.96 -4.75 -8.81
N ASP A 71 3.22 -4.16 -9.74
CA ASP A 71 3.52 -4.21 -11.17
C ASP A 71 4.39 -2.98 -11.51
N PRO A 72 5.70 -3.14 -11.76
CA PRO A 72 6.61 -2.02 -11.95
C PRO A 72 6.40 -1.28 -13.28
N GLU A 73 5.83 -1.95 -14.28
CA GLU A 73 5.55 -1.32 -15.58
C GLU A 73 4.31 -0.43 -15.51
N GLN A 74 3.27 -0.91 -14.83
CA GLN A 74 2.00 -0.20 -14.71
C GLN A 74 1.89 0.68 -13.45
N ASP A 75 2.89 0.62 -12.57
CA ASP A 75 2.96 1.31 -11.29
C ASP A 75 1.77 0.98 -10.35
N ILE A 76 1.33 -0.28 -10.36
CA ILE A 76 0.17 -0.77 -9.59
C ILE A 76 0.63 -1.52 -8.35
N LEU A 77 0.04 -1.21 -7.20
CA LEU A 77 0.27 -1.89 -5.93
C LEU A 77 -0.87 -2.86 -5.63
N VAL A 78 -0.52 -4.13 -5.47
CA VAL A 78 -1.45 -5.23 -5.14
C VAL A 78 -1.48 -5.51 -3.65
N GLY A 79 -0.34 -5.41 -2.97
CA GLY A 79 -0.29 -5.64 -1.52
C GLY A 79 0.99 -5.11 -0.92
N LEU A 80 0.94 -4.85 0.39
CA LEU A 80 2.07 -4.37 1.18
C LEU A 80 2.16 -5.12 2.51
N LEU A 81 3.38 -5.20 3.01
CA LEU A 81 3.73 -5.70 4.32
C LEU A 81 4.78 -4.76 4.92
N ARG A 82 4.49 -4.24 6.11
CA ARG A 82 5.43 -3.43 6.89
C ARG A 82 6.03 -4.28 7.99
N LEU A 83 7.30 -4.63 7.82
CA LEU A 83 8.07 -5.34 8.83
C LEU A 83 8.96 -4.35 9.57
N ARG A 84 9.01 -4.43 10.90
CA ARG A 84 9.92 -3.64 11.73
C ARG A 84 10.76 -4.58 12.58
N LYS A 85 12.09 -4.43 12.50
CA LYS A 85 12.99 -5.05 13.47
C LYS A 85 12.92 -4.24 14.77
N CYS A 86 12.56 -4.88 15.87
CA CYS A 86 12.54 -4.21 17.18
C CYS A 86 13.96 -3.86 17.61
N SER A 87 14.16 -2.60 18.01
CA SER A 87 15.40 -2.15 18.65
C SER A 87 15.38 -2.49 20.14
N SER A 88 16.55 -2.38 20.80
CA SER A 88 16.72 -2.55 22.24
C SER A 88 15.83 -1.63 23.08
N ASP A 89 15.41 -0.50 22.51
CA ASP A 89 14.63 0.56 23.19
C ASP A 89 13.13 0.22 23.30
N THR A 90 12.75 -1.02 22.99
CA THR A 90 11.35 -1.43 23.03
C THR A 90 10.87 -1.59 24.48
N PHE A 91 9.81 -0.86 24.83
CA PHE A 91 9.24 -0.83 26.18
C PHE A 91 8.48 -2.12 26.55
N LYS A 92 7.92 -2.84 25.56
CA LYS A 92 7.21 -4.10 25.79
C LYS A 92 8.18 -5.24 26.04
N LEU A 93 7.95 -5.97 27.13
CA LEU A 93 8.79 -7.12 27.52
C LEU A 93 8.77 -8.23 26.46
N GLU A 94 7.61 -8.49 25.84
CA GLU A 94 7.41 -9.51 24.78
C GLU A 94 8.23 -9.28 23.51
N LEU A 95 8.71 -8.04 23.30
CA LEU A 95 9.44 -7.65 22.10
C LEU A 95 10.95 -7.52 22.36
N LYS A 96 11.42 -7.92 23.55
CA LYS A 96 12.85 -7.99 23.89
C LYS A 96 13.43 -9.30 23.37
N GLY A 97 14.64 -9.25 22.81
CA GLY A 97 15.37 -10.45 22.36
C GLY A 97 15.49 -10.64 20.85
N GLY A 98 15.53 -9.57 20.05
CA GLY A 98 15.77 -9.68 18.61
C GLY A 98 14.53 -10.07 17.80
N VAL A 99 13.36 -9.63 18.24
CA VAL A 99 12.08 -9.91 17.58
C VAL A 99 11.88 -9.00 16.36
N SER A 100 11.20 -9.51 15.34
CA SER A 100 10.69 -8.72 14.21
C SER A 100 9.16 -8.71 14.26
N VAL A 101 8.56 -7.54 14.03
CA VAL A 101 7.12 -7.33 14.14
C VAL A 101 6.55 -6.97 12.79
N VAL A 102 5.52 -7.69 12.36
CA VAL A 102 4.67 -7.28 11.25
C VAL A 102 3.71 -6.21 11.78
N ARG A 103 3.91 -4.97 11.36
CA ARG A 103 3.09 -3.82 11.78
C ARG A 103 1.81 -3.69 10.98
N GLU A 104 1.87 -4.09 9.72
CA GLU A 104 0.77 -4.00 8.78
C GLU A 104 0.94 -5.10 7.72
N LEU A 105 -0.14 -5.78 7.41
CA LEU A 105 -0.28 -6.63 6.23
C LEU A 105 -1.57 -6.19 5.56
N HIS A 106 -1.46 -5.68 4.33
CA HIS A 106 -2.60 -5.21 3.57
C HIS A 106 -2.52 -5.77 2.15
N VAL A 107 -3.56 -6.49 1.73
CA VAL A 107 -3.67 -6.98 0.35
C VAL A 107 -4.90 -6.34 -0.27
N TYR A 108 -4.68 -5.60 -1.35
CA TYR A 108 -5.69 -4.89 -2.10
C TYR A 108 -6.28 -5.80 -3.17
N GLY A 109 -7.61 -5.85 -3.26
CA GLY A 109 -8.32 -6.67 -4.21
C GLY A 109 -9.72 -7.04 -3.73
N SER A 110 -10.55 -7.53 -4.64
CA SER A 110 -11.87 -8.07 -4.29
C SER A 110 -11.70 -9.29 -3.40
N VAL A 111 -12.27 -9.24 -2.19
CA VAL A 111 -12.26 -10.31 -1.20
C VAL A 111 -12.81 -11.59 -1.85
N VAL A 112 -11.95 -12.59 -2.05
CA VAL A 112 -12.39 -13.92 -2.43
C VAL A 112 -12.45 -14.76 -1.16
N PRO A 113 -13.62 -15.29 -0.76
CA PRO A 113 -13.71 -16.19 0.38
C PRO A 113 -12.79 -17.40 0.15
N VAL A 114 -12.12 -17.86 1.21
CA VAL A 114 -11.09 -18.93 1.22
C VAL A 114 -11.55 -20.24 0.53
N ASN A 115 -12.86 -20.41 0.32
CA ASN A 115 -13.47 -21.60 -0.25
C ASN A 115 -13.82 -21.52 -1.75
N ALA A 116 -13.52 -20.40 -2.44
CA ALA A 116 -13.80 -20.26 -3.86
C ALA A 116 -12.49 -20.10 -4.64
N ARG A 117 -11.97 -21.22 -5.18
CA ARG A 117 -10.88 -21.22 -6.15
C ARG A 117 -11.43 -20.73 -7.50
N ASP A 118 -11.54 -19.42 -7.64
CA ASP A 118 -11.96 -18.78 -8.88
C ASP A 118 -10.70 -18.32 -9.66
N PRO A 119 -10.35 -18.93 -10.80
CA PRO A 119 -9.09 -18.69 -11.53
C PRO A 119 -8.99 -17.31 -12.19
N SER A 120 -10.03 -16.47 -12.07
CA SER A 120 -10.11 -15.15 -12.70
C SER A 120 -9.73 -13.98 -11.77
N LYS A 121 -9.38 -14.25 -10.50
CA LYS A 121 -9.19 -13.22 -9.47
C LYS A 121 -7.80 -13.28 -8.83
N PHE A 122 -7.27 -12.10 -8.52
CA PHE A 122 -5.88 -11.87 -8.10
C PHE A 122 -5.55 -12.29 -6.65
N GLN A 123 -6.54 -12.63 -5.83
CA GLN A 123 -6.33 -13.09 -4.45
C GLN A 123 -6.61 -14.61 -4.37
N HIS A 124 -5.73 -15.36 -3.71
CA HIS A 124 -5.52 -16.84 -3.76
C HIS A 124 -4.62 -17.37 -4.87
N GLN A 125 -3.99 -16.51 -5.66
CA GLN A 125 -2.71 -16.89 -6.26
C GLN A 125 -1.66 -16.91 -5.14
N VAL A 126 -0.85 -17.96 -5.12
CA VAL A 126 0.08 -18.39 -4.06
C VAL A 126 1.14 -17.31 -3.76
N PHE A 127 0.78 -16.19 -3.15
CA PHE A 127 1.71 -15.12 -2.78
C PHE A 127 2.03 -15.11 -1.28
N THR A 128 1.23 -15.81 -0.45
CA THR A 128 1.35 -15.83 1.02
C THR A 128 1.90 -17.13 1.59
N SER A 129 2.17 -18.16 0.77
CA SER A 129 2.82 -19.40 1.21
C SER A 129 4.11 -19.60 0.43
N GLY A 130 5.17 -18.94 0.88
CA GLY A 130 6.52 -19.45 0.63
C GLY A 130 6.65 -20.76 1.39
N ASN A 131 6.73 -21.88 0.67
CA ASN A 131 7.11 -23.16 1.25
C ASN A 131 8.46 -23.01 1.94
N ALA A 132 8.52 -23.44 3.20
CA ALA A 132 9.75 -23.76 3.89
C ALA A 132 10.41 -25.01 3.29
#